data_AF-A0A7C6BG07-F1
#
_entry.id   AF-A0A7C6BG07-F1
#
_cell.length_a   1.000
_cell.length_b   1.000
_cell.length_c   1.000
_cell.angle_alpha   90.00
_cell.angle_beta   90.00
_cell.angle_gamma   90.00
#
_symmetry.space_group_name_H-M   'P 1'
#
loop_
_entity.id
_entity.type
_entity.pdbx_description
1 polymer ?
#
loop_
_entity_poly.entity_id
_entity_poly.type
_entity_poly.pdbx_seq_one_letter_code
_entity_poly.pdbx_strand_id
1 'polypeptide(L)'
;MEFAGQLMLAYLEEDDTRRVLFRVRPLISQEGAFTPEDLEELEQDGFLRIAPDRQEQHSFKDRMSELGSLCLINLLHAETAMGKVRLNKNYAPGRGDNNRYIIYSDAIQALPSEMVYEVVSEDKRHTVLTSQYYLRAGGRISGPHCPQGSITCPASQSLMPDCERLFLVEMPDGTSRMFYWPRSEQLEGLRQAAETASEASETDEDAQADWLAEDADTQEDVPFTPPSYPLFDAARQQVYDALRVSGFDLDEAQAAHLLMACLLFERVGLAGDNLSDAYFAAQTLLELFPSLAVTLGHKSNGSPQHVLSLLVEEGKGKKRYFKDPWPIFHIKSGTGIPQMPREGKTLNMKVLSAFLEEQAKNVGAQEAELDSLLLSLTRQDHPLPLRLRAQIARFYRCGCAFEHQHDCVALIKRVFTQPYYRALGLEEEEDAQAQWAY
;
A
#
# COMPACT_ATOMS: atom_id res chain seq x y z
N MET A 1 -6.94 5.70 1.20
CA MET A 1 -6.96 5.18 -0.18
C MET A 1 -5.55 5.05 -0.78
N GLU A 2 -5.25 3.96 -1.52
CA GLU A 2 -4.00 3.78 -2.27
C GLU A 2 -4.31 3.82 -3.77
N PHE A 3 -3.90 4.90 -4.45
CA PHE A 3 -4.11 5.07 -5.89
C PHE A 3 -2.94 4.58 -6.74
N ALA A 4 -1.82 4.25 -6.11
CA ALA A 4 -0.58 3.90 -6.78
C ALA A 4 -0.70 2.54 -7.49
N GLY A 5 -0.13 2.43 -8.69
CA GLY A 5 -0.14 1.17 -9.45
C GLY A 5 -1.51 0.79 -10.03
N GLN A 6 -2.48 1.70 -10.02
CA GLN A 6 -3.84 1.43 -10.50
C GLN A 6 -4.17 2.19 -11.78
N LEU A 7 -5.01 1.57 -12.60
CA LEU A 7 -5.71 2.20 -13.71
C LEU A 7 -7.18 2.31 -13.35
N MET A 8 -7.73 3.51 -13.41
CA MET A 8 -9.10 3.79 -12.98
C MET A 8 -9.88 4.50 -14.06
N LEU A 9 -11.15 4.12 -14.23
CA LEU A 9 -12.14 4.93 -14.93
C LEU A 9 -12.51 6.10 -14.02
N ALA A 10 -12.57 7.29 -14.59
CA ALA A 10 -12.92 8.49 -13.84
C ALA A 10 -13.82 9.44 -14.62
N TYR A 11 -14.54 10.29 -13.88
CA TYR A 11 -15.38 11.35 -14.41
C TYR A 11 -14.62 12.68 -14.39
N LEU A 12 -14.48 13.30 -15.55
CA LEU A 12 -13.82 14.59 -15.73
C LEU A 12 -14.86 15.72 -15.76
N GLU A 13 -14.60 16.77 -14.99
CA GLU A 13 -15.45 17.96 -14.94
C GLU A 13 -14.60 19.24 -14.94
N GLU A 14 -15.09 20.27 -15.63
CA GLU A 14 -14.56 21.63 -15.52
C GLU A 14 -15.24 22.34 -14.33
N ASP A 15 -14.49 22.53 -13.25
CA ASP A 15 -14.96 23.10 -11.98
C ASP A 15 -15.20 24.61 -12.07
N ASP A 16 -14.30 25.34 -12.73
CA ASP A 16 -14.40 26.79 -12.95
C ASP A 16 -13.96 27.16 -14.36
N THR A 17 -14.94 27.46 -15.22
CA THR A 17 -14.75 27.84 -16.63
C THR A 17 -13.99 29.17 -16.81
N ARG A 18 -13.98 30.04 -15.80
CA ARG A 18 -13.27 31.33 -15.85
C ARG A 18 -11.79 31.16 -15.55
N ARG A 19 -11.47 30.23 -14.64
CA ARG A 19 -10.10 29.95 -14.20
C ARG A 19 -9.48 28.74 -14.89
N VAL A 20 -10.25 28.05 -15.73
CA VAL A 20 -9.83 26.86 -16.47
C VAL A 20 -9.34 25.78 -15.50
N LEU A 21 -10.14 25.52 -14.48
CA LEU A 21 -9.84 24.53 -13.45
C LEU A 21 -10.62 23.27 -13.74
N PHE A 22 -9.91 22.15 -13.88
CA PHE A 22 -10.51 20.84 -14.04
C PHE A 22 -10.38 20.03 -12.76
N ARG A 23 -11.31 19.11 -12.56
CA ARG A 23 -11.32 18.14 -11.47
C ARG A 23 -11.76 16.79 -11.99
N VAL A 24 -11.30 15.72 -11.34
CA VAL A 24 -11.60 14.35 -11.72
C VAL A 24 -12.05 13.55 -10.51
N ARG A 25 -13.09 12.73 -10.68
CA ARG A 25 -13.59 11.81 -9.65
C ARG A 25 -13.38 10.36 -10.08
N PRO A 26 -12.61 9.55 -9.33
CA PRO A 26 -12.51 8.11 -9.59
C PRO A 26 -13.88 7.43 -9.52
N LEU A 27 -14.17 6.53 -10.46
CA LEU A 27 -15.45 5.79 -10.53
C LEU A 27 -15.24 4.30 -10.29
N ILE A 28 -14.30 3.68 -11.02
CA ILE A 28 -14.05 2.24 -11.00
C ILE A 28 -12.54 2.00 -11.10
N SER A 29 -12.02 1.10 -10.29
CA SER A 29 -10.69 0.50 -10.47
C SER A 29 -10.83 -0.92 -11.06
N GLN A 30 -9.71 -1.53 -11.41
CA GLN A 30 -9.71 -2.92 -11.90
C GLN A 30 -10.19 -3.95 -10.85
N GLU A 31 -10.17 -3.55 -9.57
CA GLU A 31 -10.55 -4.35 -8.42
C GLU A 31 -12.03 -4.17 -8.07
N GLY A 32 -12.62 -3.01 -8.36
CA GLY A 32 -14.03 -2.73 -8.08
C GLY A 32 -14.45 -1.28 -8.27
N ALA A 33 -15.75 -1.01 -8.09
CA ALA A 33 -16.25 0.36 -7.99
C ALA A 33 -15.79 1.01 -6.68
N PHE A 34 -15.49 2.30 -6.71
CA PHE A 34 -15.22 3.06 -5.48
C PHE A 34 -16.52 3.20 -4.68
N THR A 35 -16.44 2.93 -3.37
CA THR A 35 -17.59 3.07 -2.45
C THR A 35 -17.81 4.53 -2.05
N PRO A 36 -19.01 4.91 -1.57
CA PRO A 36 -19.23 6.24 -1.03
C PRO A 36 -18.24 6.59 0.09
N GLU A 37 -17.90 5.62 0.95
CA GLU A 37 -16.92 5.80 2.03
C GLU A 37 -15.52 6.11 1.49
N ASP A 38 -15.10 5.44 0.40
CA ASP A 38 -13.83 5.76 -0.27
C ASP A 38 -13.86 7.22 -0.76
N LEU A 39 -14.93 7.62 -1.44
CA LEU A 39 -15.06 8.96 -2.02
C LEU A 39 -15.16 10.06 -0.96
N GLU A 40 -15.71 9.76 0.23
CA GLU A 40 -15.72 10.69 1.37
C GLU A 40 -14.29 11.01 1.87
N GLU A 41 -13.32 10.08 1.77
CA GLU A 41 -11.91 10.34 2.14
C GLU A 41 -11.25 11.43 1.28
N LEU A 42 -11.74 11.62 0.05
CA LEU A 42 -11.23 12.64 -0.88
C LEU A 42 -11.82 14.02 -0.61
N GLU A 43 -12.86 14.10 0.23
CA GLU A 43 -13.69 15.29 0.45
C GLU A 43 -14.33 15.82 -0.86
N GLN A 44 -15.19 16.84 -0.74
CA GLN A 44 -15.85 17.52 -1.87
C GLN A 44 -16.40 16.55 -2.93
N ASP A 45 -17.27 15.65 -2.50
CA ASP A 45 -17.96 14.69 -3.37
C ASP A 45 -17.02 13.75 -4.15
N GLY A 46 -15.80 13.51 -3.66
CA GLY A 46 -14.89 12.53 -4.24
C GLY A 46 -13.92 13.06 -5.30
N PHE A 47 -13.80 14.38 -5.46
CA PHE A 47 -13.03 14.97 -6.56
C PHE A 47 -11.57 15.31 -6.20
N LEU A 48 -10.68 15.00 -7.13
CA LEU A 48 -9.28 15.42 -7.17
C LEU A 48 -9.14 16.63 -8.11
N ARG A 49 -8.42 17.67 -7.68
CA ARG A 49 -8.10 18.81 -8.54
C ARG A 49 -7.04 18.42 -9.56
N ILE A 50 -7.20 18.79 -10.83
CA ILE A 50 -6.19 18.51 -11.85
C ILE A 50 -5.24 19.71 -11.94
N ALA A 51 -3.95 19.45 -11.73
CA ALA A 51 -2.89 20.43 -11.92
C ALA A 51 -2.23 20.20 -13.28
N PRO A 52 -1.98 21.24 -14.08
CA PRO A 52 -1.24 21.09 -15.33
C PRO A 52 0.18 20.59 -15.04
N ASP A 53 0.60 19.56 -15.76
CA ASP A 53 1.99 19.16 -15.79
C ASP A 53 2.87 20.25 -16.45
N ARG A 54 4.17 20.26 -16.13
CA ARG A 54 5.13 21.24 -16.67
C ARG A 54 5.15 21.25 -18.20
N GLN A 55 4.97 20.11 -18.85
CA GLN A 55 5.04 20.00 -20.31
C GLN A 55 3.73 20.44 -21.01
N GLU A 56 2.61 20.55 -20.28
CA GLU A 56 1.29 20.79 -20.85
C GLU A 56 0.70 22.15 -20.50
N GLN A 57 1.44 23.05 -19.85
CA GLN A 57 0.89 24.31 -19.33
C GLN A 57 0.14 25.16 -20.38
N HIS A 58 0.57 25.13 -21.64
CA HIS A 58 -0.01 25.93 -22.72
C HIS A 58 -1.12 25.21 -23.51
N SER A 59 -1.18 23.88 -23.47
CA SER A 59 -2.19 23.05 -24.17
C SER A 59 -3.19 22.39 -23.21
N PHE A 60 -3.02 22.58 -21.90
CA PHE A 60 -3.80 21.94 -20.84
C PHE A 60 -5.30 22.09 -21.05
N LYS A 61 -5.77 23.31 -21.33
CA LYS A 61 -7.19 23.58 -21.54
C LYS A 61 -7.76 22.76 -22.68
N ASP A 62 -7.11 22.84 -23.84
CA ASP A 62 -7.59 22.24 -25.08
C ASP A 62 -7.59 20.72 -24.92
N ARG A 63 -6.50 20.14 -24.40
CA ARG A 63 -6.40 18.71 -24.14
C ARG A 63 -7.46 18.21 -23.18
N MET A 64 -7.62 18.84 -22.01
CA MET A 64 -8.61 18.40 -21.02
C MET A 64 -10.04 18.52 -21.55
N SER A 65 -10.32 19.54 -22.37
CA SER A 65 -11.64 19.71 -23.01
C SER A 65 -11.91 18.64 -24.07
N GLU A 66 -10.88 18.17 -24.79
CA GLU A 66 -10.98 17.13 -25.82
C GLU A 66 -11.24 15.72 -25.25
N LEU A 67 -10.86 15.45 -24.00
CA LEU A 67 -11.05 14.14 -23.36
C LEU A 67 -12.54 13.76 -23.19
N GLY A 68 -13.43 14.75 -23.12
CA GLY A 68 -14.84 14.54 -22.78
C GLY A 68 -15.06 14.22 -21.30
N SER A 69 -16.27 13.73 -20.96
CA SER A 69 -16.68 13.55 -19.56
C SER A 69 -16.11 12.30 -18.88
N LEU A 70 -15.64 11.31 -19.65
CA LEU A 70 -15.03 10.09 -19.12
C LEU A 70 -13.57 9.99 -19.55
N CYS A 71 -12.69 9.74 -18.60
CA CYS A 71 -11.27 9.59 -18.84
C CYS A 71 -10.70 8.42 -18.02
N LEU A 72 -9.42 8.13 -18.23
CA LEU A 72 -8.65 7.22 -17.40
C LEU A 72 -7.68 7.99 -16.52
N ILE A 73 -7.60 7.59 -15.26
CA ILE A 73 -6.47 7.92 -14.39
C ILE A 73 -5.51 6.75 -14.46
N ASN A 74 -4.34 6.97 -15.07
CA ASN A 74 -3.29 5.97 -15.22
C ASN A 74 -2.14 6.27 -14.25
N LEU A 75 -2.07 5.48 -13.19
CA LEU A 75 -1.01 5.52 -12.18
C LEU A 75 -0.19 4.23 -12.16
N LEU A 76 -0.18 3.47 -13.26
CA LEU A 76 0.61 2.23 -13.39
C LEU A 76 2.12 2.49 -13.29
N HIS A 77 2.60 3.59 -13.87
CA HIS A 77 4.03 4.00 -13.88
C HIS A 77 4.34 5.12 -12.88
N ALA A 78 3.53 5.22 -11.83
CA ALA A 78 3.80 6.18 -10.76
C ALA A 78 5.00 5.70 -9.93
N GLU A 79 6.19 6.23 -10.19
CA GLU A 79 7.45 5.90 -9.49
C GLU A 79 7.45 6.20 -7.98
N THR A 80 6.36 6.78 -7.44
CA THR A 80 6.25 7.20 -6.03
C THR A 80 5.00 6.62 -5.35
N ALA A 81 5.10 6.37 -4.04
CA ALA A 81 4.06 5.76 -3.19
C ALA A 81 2.73 6.55 -3.02
N MET A 82 2.59 7.73 -3.63
CA MET A 82 1.33 8.49 -3.72
C MET A 82 0.90 8.71 -5.19
N GLY A 83 1.70 8.19 -6.13
CA GLY A 83 1.69 8.59 -7.52
C GLY A 83 1.62 10.08 -7.75
N LYS A 84 1.12 10.46 -8.92
CA LYS A 84 0.91 11.85 -9.34
C LYS A 84 -0.14 12.59 -8.48
N VAL A 85 -0.62 12.00 -7.38
CA VAL A 85 -1.60 12.58 -6.44
C VAL A 85 -0.87 13.16 -5.22
N ARG A 86 -1.10 14.43 -4.91
CA ARG A 86 -0.47 15.13 -3.78
C ARG A 86 -1.46 16.04 -3.06
N LEU A 87 -1.12 16.48 -1.85
CA LEU A 87 -1.93 17.47 -1.14
C LEU A 87 -1.96 18.80 -1.90
N ASN A 88 -3.14 19.40 -2.00
CA ASN A 88 -3.34 20.70 -2.60
C ASN A 88 -2.87 21.81 -1.65
N LYS A 89 -1.74 22.46 -1.97
CA LYS A 89 -1.25 23.61 -1.18
C LYS A 89 -2.20 24.81 -1.20
N ASN A 90 -3.07 24.90 -2.20
CA ASN A 90 -4.07 25.95 -2.33
C ASN A 90 -5.41 25.57 -1.69
N TYR A 91 -5.50 24.42 -1.01
CA TYR A 91 -6.72 23.99 -0.31
C TYR A 91 -7.13 25.06 0.70
N ALA A 92 -8.24 25.73 0.38
CA ALA A 92 -8.75 26.84 1.14
C ALA A 92 -10.26 26.89 0.93
N PRO A 93 -11.03 26.09 1.68
CA PRO A 93 -12.46 25.97 1.45
C PRO A 93 -13.21 27.29 1.64
N GLY A 94 -12.71 28.17 2.52
CA GLY A 94 -13.23 29.53 2.68
C GLY A 94 -12.92 30.49 1.53
N ARG A 95 -12.07 30.12 0.56
CA ARG A 95 -11.73 30.90 -0.65
C ARG A 95 -12.20 30.22 -1.94
N GLY A 96 -12.97 29.15 -1.83
CA GLY A 96 -13.61 28.46 -2.96
C GLY A 96 -12.79 27.34 -3.60
N ASP A 97 -11.60 26.99 -3.09
CA ASP A 97 -10.92 25.74 -3.49
C ASP A 97 -11.11 24.69 -2.40
N ASN A 98 -12.03 23.76 -2.66
CA ASN A 98 -12.48 22.74 -1.72
C ASN A 98 -11.79 21.39 -1.96
N ASN A 99 -10.92 21.26 -2.98
CA ASN A 99 -10.31 19.97 -3.34
C ASN A 99 -9.01 19.81 -2.54
N ARG A 100 -9.01 18.88 -1.58
CA ARG A 100 -7.87 18.66 -0.67
C ARG A 100 -6.65 18.05 -1.36
N TYR A 101 -6.88 17.28 -2.42
CA TYR A 101 -5.85 16.60 -3.18
C TYR A 101 -5.83 17.10 -4.63
N ILE A 102 -4.63 17.08 -5.22
CA ILE A 102 -4.43 17.36 -6.64
C ILE A 102 -3.78 16.18 -7.33
N ILE A 103 -4.08 15.99 -8.61
CA ILE A 103 -3.45 15.04 -9.51
C ILE A 103 -2.86 15.78 -10.71
N TYR A 104 -1.68 15.37 -11.19
CA TYR A 104 -1.11 15.97 -12.39
C TYR A 104 -1.80 15.48 -13.68
N SER A 105 -1.87 16.37 -14.66
CA SER A 105 -2.61 16.17 -15.91
C SER A 105 -2.09 15.02 -16.75
N ASP A 106 -0.80 14.74 -16.71
CA ASP A 106 -0.12 13.63 -17.36
C ASP A 106 -0.53 12.24 -16.83
N ALA A 107 -1.22 12.16 -15.69
CA ALA A 107 -1.90 10.94 -15.24
C ALA A 107 -3.23 10.71 -15.96
N ILE A 108 -3.79 11.74 -16.60
CA ILE A 108 -5.14 11.73 -17.16
C ILE A 108 -5.07 11.45 -18.66
N GLN A 109 -5.66 10.32 -19.07
CA GLN A 109 -5.63 9.82 -20.44
C GLN A 109 -7.04 9.70 -21.01
N ALA A 110 -7.15 9.76 -22.35
CA ALA A 110 -8.41 9.50 -23.03
C ALA A 110 -8.86 8.04 -22.80
N LEU A 111 -10.16 7.82 -22.67
CA LEU A 111 -10.71 6.47 -22.54
C LEU A 111 -10.66 5.76 -23.91
N PRO A 112 -9.90 4.67 -24.08
CA PRO A 112 -9.90 3.89 -25.31
C PRO A 112 -11.26 3.24 -25.54
N SER A 113 -11.73 3.25 -26.78
CA SER A 113 -13.09 2.81 -27.14
C SER A 113 -13.40 1.34 -26.84
N GLU A 114 -12.38 0.52 -26.63
CA GLU A 114 -12.53 -0.93 -26.40
C GLU A 114 -12.23 -1.35 -24.95
N MET A 115 -11.93 -0.40 -24.07
CA MET A 115 -11.47 -0.70 -22.70
C MET A 115 -12.60 -0.81 -21.69
N VAL A 116 -13.55 0.14 -21.70
CA VAL A 116 -14.70 0.15 -20.77
C VAL A 116 -15.96 0.51 -21.54
N TYR A 117 -17.04 -0.19 -21.26
CA TYR A 117 -18.31 -0.05 -21.95
C TYR A 117 -19.41 0.33 -20.97
N GLU A 118 -20.21 1.34 -21.27
CA GLU A 118 -21.44 1.59 -20.50
C GLU A 118 -22.49 0.53 -20.86
N VAL A 119 -23.23 0.05 -19.87
CA VAL A 119 -24.36 -0.87 -20.04
C VAL A 119 -25.66 -0.09 -19.86
N VAL A 120 -26.39 0.11 -20.94
CA VAL A 120 -27.62 0.91 -20.96
C VAL A 120 -28.85 0.08 -21.35
N SER A 121 -30.01 0.48 -20.83
CA SER A 121 -31.29 -0.02 -21.33
C SER A 121 -31.60 0.59 -22.70
N GLU A 122 -32.46 -0.05 -23.50
CA GLU A 122 -32.81 0.42 -24.84
C GLU A 122 -33.31 1.88 -24.87
N ASP A 123 -34.07 2.28 -23.86
CA ASP A 123 -34.65 3.62 -23.74
C ASP A 123 -33.60 4.71 -23.48
N LYS A 124 -32.42 4.34 -22.99
CA LYS A 124 -31.33 5.26 -22.58
C LYS A 124 -30.13 5.25 -23.53
N ARG A 125 -30.26 4.69 -24.74
CA ARG A 125 -29.19 4.62 -25.75
C ARG A 125 -28.58 5.97 -26.11
N HIS A 126 -29.37 7.05 -26.03
CA HIS A 126 -28.94 8.39 -26.42
C HIS A 126 -28.13 9.12 -25.32
N THR A 127 -28.05 8.56 -24.10
CA THR A 127 -27.32 9.16 -22.97
C THR A 127 -25.98 8.48 -22.70
N VAL A 128 -25.58 7.57 -23.58
CA VAL A 128 -24.33 6.81 -23.48
C VAL A 128 -23.13 7.75 -23.54
N LEU A 129 -22.18 7.56 -22.63
CA LEU A 129 -20.94 8.34 -22.55
C LEU A 129 -19.76 7.63 -23.22
N THR A 130 -19.77 6.31 -23.31
CA THR A 130 -18.69 5.53 -23.94
C THR A 130 -18.87 5.42 -25.46
N SER A 131 -17.76 5.36 -26.21
CA SER A 131 -17.82 5.24 -27.67
C SER A 131 -18.48 3.94 -28.16
N GLN A 132 -18.40 2.87 -27.36
CA GLN A 132 -19.09 1.60 -27.57
C GLN A 132 -19.84 1.23 -26.28
N TYR A 133 -20.98 0.54 -26.38
CA TYR A 133 -21.83 0.24 -25.22
C TYR A 133 -22.52 -1.12 -25.32
N TYR A 134 -23.01 -1.64 -24.21
CA TYR A 134 -23.83 -2.84 -24.17
C TYR A 134 -25.29 -2.50 -23.89
N LEU A 135 -26.20 -3.28 -24.46
CA LEU A 135 -27.63 -3.16 -24.30
C LEU A 135 -28.17 -4.19 -23.34
N ARG A 136 -28.91 -3.73 -22.33
CA ARG A 136 -29.68 -4.58 -21.44
C ARG A 136 -31.13 -4.61 -21.89
N ALA A 137 -31.58 -5.76 -22.40
CA ALA A 137 -32.96 -5.99 -22.81
C ALA A 137 -33.42 -7.41 -22.45
N GLY A 138 -34.62 -7.56 -21.89
CA GLY A 138 -35.22 -8.88 -21.63
C GLY A 138 -34.38 -9.80 -20.73
N GLY A 139 -33.62 -9.25 -19.77
CA GLY A 139 -32.75 -10.03 -18.88
C GLY A 139 -31.44 -10.50 -19.51
N ARG A 140 -31.11 -10.04 -20.72
CA ARG A 140 -29.83 -10.29 -21.38
C ARG A 140 -29.08 -8.98 -21.58
N ILE A 141 -27.75 -9.07 -21.59
CA ILE A 141 -26.86 -7.95 -21.90
C ILE A 141 -26.11 -8.33 -23.18
N SER A 142 -26.28 -7.57 -24.26
CA SER A 142 -25.66 -7.83 -25.57
C SER A 142 -24.89 -6.62 -26.09
N GLY A 143 -23.76 -6.85 -26.75
CA GLY A 143 -22.89 -5.79 -27.26
C GLY A 143 -21.52 -6.33 -27.63
N PRO A 144 -20.52 -5.50 -27.91
CA PRO A 144 -20.59 -4.06 -27.94
C PRO A 144 -21.38 -3.55 -29.16
N HIS A 145 -22.14 -2.48 -28.97
CA HIS A 145 -22.84 -1.72 -29.99
C HIS A 145 -22.17 -0.36 -30.14
N CYS A 146 -22.03 0.11 -31.38
CA CYS A 146 -21.56 1.46 -31.64
C CYS A 146 -22.77 2.40 -31.87
N PRO A 147 -22.74 3.66 -31.38
CA PRO A 147 -23.82 4.63 -31.54
C PRO A 147 -24.27 4.87 -32.99
N GLN A 148 -23.38 4.64 -33.97
CA GLN A 148 -23.63 4.91 -35.40
C GLN A 148 -23.69 3.65 -36.28
N GLY A 149 -23.67 2.45 -35.69
CA GLY A 149 -23.70 1.19 -36.48
C GLY A 149 -22.52 1.05 -37.44
N SER A 150 -21.35 1.54 -37.05
CA SER A 150 -20.12 1.48 -37.86
C SER A 150 -19.78 0.05 -38.26
N ILE A 151 -19.25 -0.13 -39.47
CA ILE A 151 -18.77 -1.42 -40.00
C ILE A 151 -17.61 -1.99 -39.14
N THR A 152 -16.96 -1.15 -38.35
CA THR A 152 -15.89 -1.51 -37.42
C THR A 152 -16.38 -2.01 -36.06
N CYS A 153 -17.68 -2.18 -35.83
CA CYS A 153 -18.16 -2.70 -34.55
C CYS A 153 -17.69 -4.15 -34.33
N PRO A 154 -17.16 -4.48 -33.14
CA PRO A 154 -16.79 -5.84 -32.79
C PRO A 154 -18.00 -6.79 -32.85
N ALA A 155 -17.72 -8.09 -32.99
CA ALA A 155 -18.77 -9.11 -33.01
C ALA A 155 -19.60 -9.04 -31.73
N SER A 156 -20.93 -9.09 -31.86
CA SER A 156 -21.84 -9.04 -30.72
C SER A 156 -21.70 -10.29 -29.86
N GLN A 157 -21.43 -10.07 -28.58
CA GLN A 157 -21.31 -11.02 -27.50
C GLN A 157 -22.46 -10.82 -26.51
N SER A 158 -22.88 -11.91 -25.87
CA SER A 158 -23.85 -11.87 -24.78
C SER A 158 -23.13 -12.02 -23.44
N LEU A 159 -23.33 -11.08 -22.54
CA LEU A 159 -22.85 -11.14 -21.17
C LEU A 159 -23.93 -11.74 -20.26
N MET A 160 -23.50 -12.51 -19.26
CA MET A 160 -24.39 -12.96 -18.20
C MET A 160 -24.70 -11.79 -17.25
N PRO A 161 -25.94 -11.64 -16.75
CA PRO A 161 -26.32 -10.53 -15.86
C PRO A 161 -25.55 -10.46 -14.54
N ASP A 162 -24.98 -11.58 -14.09
CA ASP A 162 -24.20 -11.78 -12.87
C ASP A 162 -22.68 -11.74 -13.12
N CYS A 163 -22.25 -11.22 -14.27
CA CYS A 163 -20.83 -11.05 -14.56
C CYS A 163 -20.16 -10.17 -13.49
N GLU A 164 -19.13 -10.69 -12.82
CA GLU A 164 -18.36 -10.01 -11.75
C GLU A 164 -17.63 -8.74 -12.21
N ARG A 165 -17.68 -8.42 -13.50
CA ARG A 165 -17.08 -7.23 -14.13
C ARG A 165 -18.10 -6.16 -14.50
N LEU A 166 -19.34 -6.32 -14.04
CA LEU A 166 -20.39 -5.30 -14.11
C LEU A 166 -20.37 -4.50 -12.82
N PHE A 167 -20.11 -3.22 -12.95
CA PHE A 167 -19.99 -2.29 -11.82
C PHE A 167 -21.09 -1.24 -11.91
N LEU A 168 -21.94 -1.18 -10.88
CA LEU A 168 -22.91 -0.12 -10.71
C LEU A 168 -22.25 1.03 -9.94
N VAL A 169 -22.24 2.22 -10.54
CA VAL A 169 -21.57 3.40 -9.98
C VAL A 169 -22.56 4.55 -9.90
N GLU A 170 -22.46 5.31 -8.80
CA GLU A 170 -23.17 6.57 -8.65
C GLU A 170 -22.34 7.72 -9.22
N MET A 171 -22.92 8.41 -10.19
CA MET A 171 -22.30 9.53 -10.88
C MET A 171 -22.46 10.83 -10.05
N PRO A 172 -21.64 11.86 -10.30
CA PRO A 172 -21.76 13.15 -9.61
C PRO A 172 -23.11 13.86 -9.76
N ASP A 173 -23.85 13.54 -10.83
CA ASP A 173 -25.19 14.07 -11.09
C ASP A 173 -26.30 13.33 -10.30
N GLY A 174 -25.92 12.37 -9.43
CA GLY A 174 -26.82 11.52 -8.66
C GLY A 174 -27.45 10.38 -9.45
N THR A 175 -27.07 10.20 -10.72
CA THR A 175 -27.55 9.07 -11.53
C THR A 175 -26.71 7.83 -11.29
N SER A 176 -27.35 6.66 -11.21
CA SER A 176 -26.62 5.39 -11.20
C SER A 176 -26.42 4.88 -12.63
N ARG A 177 -25.16 4.60 -12.99
CA ARG A 177 -24.76 4.06 -14.29
C ARG A 177 -24.02 2.73 -14.12
N MET A 178 -24.20 1.83 -15.07
CA MET A 178 -23.58 0.51 -15.06
C MET A 178 -22.46 0.49 -16.09
N PHE A 179 -21.29 0.01 -15.72
CA PHE A 179 -20.15 -0.15 -16.61
C PHE A 179 -19.66 -1.60 -16.63
N TYR A 180 -19.21 -2.03 -17.80
CA TYR A 180 -18.57 -3.31 -18.04
C TYR A 180 -17.10 -3.07 -18.37
N TRP A 181 -16.21 -3.65 -17.56
CA TRP A 181 -14.76 -3.58 -17.78
C TRP A 181 -14.19 -4.98 -18.05
N PRO A 182 -13.98 -5.39 -19.32
CA PRO A 182 -13.41 -6.69 -19.65
C PRO A 182 -11.97 -6.84 -19.18
N ARG A 183 -11.54 -8.08 -18.92
CA ARG A 183 -10.11 -8.41 -18.85
C ARG A 183 -9.59 -8.45 -20.28
N SER A 184 -8.84 -7.44 -20.70
CA SER A 184 -8.22 -7.43 -22.02
C SER A 184 -6.75 -7.85 -21.92
N GLU A 185 -6.29 -8.74 -22.79
CA GLU A 185 -4.85 -9.05 -23.04
C GLU A 185 -4.06 -7.79 -23.44
N GLN A 186 -4.75 -6.76 -23.94
CA GLN A 186 -4.22 -5.43 -24.22
C GLN A 186 -3.69 -4.72 -22.96
N LEU A 187 -4.16 -5.13 -21.77
CA LEU A 187 -3.67 -4.66 -20.47
C LEU A 187 -2.31 -5.30 -20.11
N GLU A 188 -2.10 -6.58 -20.48
CA GLU A 188 -0.77 -7.19 -20.48
C GLU A 188 0.16 -6.51 -21.49
N GLY A 189 -0.36 -6.11 -22.66
CA GLY A 189 0.41 -5.38 -23.68
C GLY A 189 0.86 -3.98 -23.24
N LEU A 190 0.02 -3.23 -22.50
CA LEU A 190 0.41 -1.94 -21.90
C LEU A 190 1.43 -2.11 -20.77
N ARG A 191 1.39 -3.23 -20.04
CA ARG A 191 2.45 -3.61 -19.08
C ARG A 191 3.76 -3.95 -19.79
N GLN A 192 3.73 -4.75 -20.85
CA GLN A 192 4.92 -5.14 -21.61
C GLN A 192 5.54 -3.96 -22.37
N ALA A 193 4.72 -3.09 -22.97
CA ALA A 193 5.18 -1.87 -23.61
C ALA A 193 5.80 -0.88 -22.62
N ALA A 194 5.39 -0.92 -21.35
CA ALA A 194 6.01 -0.14 -20.29
C ALA A 194 7.34 -0.72 -19.82
N GLU A 195 7.45 -2.04 -19.75
CA GLU A 195 8.73 -2.73 -19.51
C GLU A 195 9.74 -2.42 -20.64
N THR A 196 9.29 -2.38 -21.90
CA THR A 196 10.16 -2.04 -23.05
C THR A 196 10.43 -0.54 -23.20
N ALA A 197 9.50 0.35 -22.83
CA ALA A 197 9.73 1.79 -22.87
C ALA A 197 10.71 2.25 -21.78
N SER A 198 10.67 1.61 -20.61
CA SER A 198 11.65 1.82 -19.53
C SER A 198 13.07 1.38 -19.93
N GLU A 199 13.19 0.29 -20.69
CA GLU A 199 14.47 -0.18 -21.25
C GLU A 199 14.98 0.70 -22.41
N ALA A 200 14.07 1.31 -23.19
CA ALA A 200 14.42 2.19 -24.31
C ALA A 200 14.78 3.63 -23.88
N SER A 201 14.23 4.14 -22.78
CA SER A 201 14.62 5.45 -22.22
C SER A 201 16.00 5.42 -21.56
N GLU A 202 16.50 4.25 -21.15
CA GLU A 202 17.86 4.10 -20.61
C GLU A 202 18.97 4.21 -21.68
N THR A 203 18.63 4.27 -22.97
CA THR A 203 19.64 4.31 -24.07
C THR A 203 19.76 5.64 -24.82
N ASP A 204 18.84 6.59 -24.65
CA ASP A 204 18.87 7.88 -25.36
C ASP A 204 19.16 9.10 -24.45
N GLU A 205 19.28 8.94 -23.12
CA GLU A 205 19.61 10.06 -22.20
C GLU A 205 21.10 10.49 -22.24
N ASP A 206 22.00 9.72 -22.87
CA ASP A 206 23.43 10.03 -22.93
C ASP A 206 23.83 11.10 -23.96
N ALA A 207 22.90 11.63 -24.77
CA ALA A 207 23.25 12.49 -25.92
C ALA A 207 22.73 13.94 -25.87
N GLN A 208 21.97 14.36 -24.85
CA GLN A 208 21.28 15.65 -24.92
C GLN A 208 21.24 16.46 -23.60
N ALA A 209 22.35 16.47 -22.86
CA ALA A 209 22.51 17.24 -21.62
C ALA A 209 23.68 18.25 -21.66
N ASP A 210 23.82 19.04 -22.74
CA ASP A 210 25.02 19.88 -22.93
C ASP A 210 24.76 21.40 -23.17
N TRP A 211 23.58 21.97 -22.85
CA TRP A 211 23.35 23.39 -23.20
C TRP A 211 22.66 24.35 -22.22
N LEU A 212 22.37 24.04 -20.96
CA LEU A 212 21.87 25.08 -20.04
C LEU A 212 22.25 24.83 -18.57
N ALA A 213 23.53 25.05 -18.24
CA ALA A 213 23.95 25.33 -16.87
C ALA A 213 24.78 26.62 -16.88
N GLU A 214 24.14 27.74 -16.54
CA GLU A 214 24.78 28.94 -16.00
C GLU A 214 23.66 29.83 -15.43
N ASP A 215 23.38 29.65 -14.14
CA ASP A 215 23.54 30.71 -13.13
C ASP A 215 22.76 30.42 -11.84
N ALA A 216 23.53 30.35 -10.74
CA ALA A 216 23.21 30.66 -9.34
C ALA A 216 22.11 29.85 -8.63
N ASP A 217 22.26 29.33 -7.41
CA ASP A 217 23.23 29.61 -6.37
C ASP A 217 23.19 28.45 -5.33
N THR A 218 24.37 27.99 -4.94
CA THR A 218 24.72 27.26 -3.70
C THR A 218 23.70 26.32 -3.07
N GLN A 219 23.81 25.03 -3.38
CA GLN A 219 23.60 23.98 -2.39
C GLN A 219 24.76 22.99 -2.53
N GLU A 220 25.59 22.92 -1.49
CA GLU A 220 26.77 22.05 -1.44
C GLU A 220 26.39 20.60 -1.73
N ASP A 221 27.10 20.00 -2.68
CA ASP A 221 27.04 18.60 -3.04
C ASP A 221 27.30 17.72 -1.81
N VAL A 222 26.27 17.03 -1.34
CA VAL A 222 26.47 15.80 -0.56
C VAL A 222 26.58 14.67 -1.60
N PRO A 223 27.68 13.90 -1.63
CA PRO A 223 27.86 12.84 -2.62
C PRO A 223 26.72 11.82 -2.51
N PHE A 224 26.11 11.46 -3.63
CA PHE A 224 25.26 10.27 -3.70
C PHE A 224 26.12 9.05 -3.38
N THR A 225 25.99 8.59 -2.15
CA THR A 225 26.42 7.28 -1.70
C THR A 225 25.19 6.38 -1.83
N PRO A 226 25.33 5.12 -2.30
CA PRO A 226 24.20 4.16 -2.26
C PRO A 226 23.63 4.17 -0.84
N PRO A 227 22.31 4.01 -0.61
CA PRO A 227 21.76 3.99 0.74
C PRO A 227 22.45 2.83 1.46
N SER A 228 23.44 3.22 2.25
CA SER A 228 24.26 2.30 2.99
C SER A 228 23.40 1.79 4.15
N TYR A 229 23.97 0.94 4.97
CA TYR A 229 23.41 0.53 6.25
C TYR A 229 22.91 1.66 7.21
N PRO A 230 23.30 2.97 7.16
CA PRO A 230 23.05 3.87 8.28
C PRO A 230 21.61 4.37 8.41
N LEU A 231 20.73 4.25 7.40
CA LEU A 231 19.32 4.66 7.58
C LEU A 231 18.57 3.67 8.48
N PHE A 232 18.73 2.37 8.22
CA PHE A 232 18.14 1.34 9.06
C PHE A 232 18.83 1.30 10.43
N ASP A 233 20.15 1.46 10.50
CA ASP A 233 20.87 1.51 11.78
C ASP A 233 20.48 2.74 12.62
N ALA A 234 20.29 3.90 12.00
CA ALA A 234 19.80 5.09 12.71
C ALA A 234 18.36 4.92 13.20
N ALA A 235 17.51 4.22 12.44
CA ALA A 235 16.15 3.89 12.86
C ALA A 235 16.14 2.85 14.00
N ARG A 236 16.98 1.82 13.89
CA ARG A 236 17.23 0.81 14.93
C ARG A 236 17.69 1.47 16.22
N GLN A 237 18.66 2.38 16.16
CA GLN A 237 19.18 3.09 17.32
C GLN A 237 18.09 3.94 17.99
N GLN A 238 17.25 4.63 17.20
CA GLN A 238 16.13 5.39 17.75
C GLN A 238 15.11 4.52 18.49
N VAL A 239 14.80 3.34 17.95
CA VAL A 239 13.92 2.36 18.63
C VAL A 239 14.55 1.85 19.92
N TYR A 240 15.83 1.49 19.86
CA TYR A 240 16.59 1.03 21.02
C TYR A 240 16.63 2.11 22.12
N ASP A 241 17.03 3.33 21.78
CA ASP A 241 17.14 4.45 22.73
C ASP A 241 15.77 4.78 23.35
N ALA A 242 14.71 4.85 22.55
CA ALA A 242 13.38 5.19 23.04
C ALA A 242 12.86 4.15 24.05
N LEU A 243 12.98 2.86 23.73
CA LEU A 243 12.55 1.79 24.64
C LEU A 243 13.45 1.70 25.88
N ARG A 244 14.76 1.89 25.73
CA ARG A 244 15.71 1.83 26.85
C ARG A 244 15.53 2.99 27.82
N VAL A 245 15.34 4.21 27.32
CA VAL A 245 15.02 5.42 28.12
C VAL A 245 13.66 5.28 28.82
N SER A 246 12.70 4.63 28.15
CA SER A 246 11.39 4.27 28.73
C SER A 246 11.48 3.15 29.77
N GLY A 247 12.67 2.62 30.06
CA GLY A 247 12.88 1.64 31.14
C GLY A 247 12.70 0.19 30.73
N PHE A 248 12.67 -0.14 29.44
CA PHE A 248 12.63 -1.53 28.96
C PHE A 248 14.03 -2.15 28.89
N ASP A 249 14.09 -3.46 29.10
CA ASP A 249 15.29 -4.28 28.93
C ASP A 249 15.26 -5.01 27.60
N LEU A 250 15.92 -4.39 26.63
CA LEU A 250 16.14 -4.93 25.30
C LEU A 250 17.59 -4.67 24.87
N ASP A 251 18.10 -5.56 24.04
CA ASP A 251 19.37 -5.37 23.35
C ASP A 251 19.18 -4.70 21.97
N GLU A 252 20.29 -4.28 21.40
CA GLU A 252 20.35 -3.60 20.10
C GLU A 252 19.85 -4.47 18.94
N ALA A 253 20.04 -5.79 19.04
CA ALA A 253 19.56 -6.74 18.03
C ALA A 253 18.05 -6.91 18.11
N GLN A 254 17.47 -7.03 19.31
CA GLN A 254 16.04 -7.13 19.56
C GLN A 254 15.31 -5.88 19.05
N ALA A 255 15.88 -4.69 19.25
CA ALA A 255 15.34 -3.45 18.68
C ALA A 255 15.29 -3.51 17.13
N ALA A 256 16.35 -4.01 16.50
CA ALA A 256 16.42 -4.17 15.04
C ALA A 256 15.33 -5.13 14.52
N HIS A 257 15.22 -6.29 15.18
CA HIS A 257 14.26 -7.32 14.83
C HIS A 257 12.81 -6.89 15.07
N LEU A 258 12.56 -6.10 16.12
CA LEU A 258 11.26 -5.51 16.40
C LEU A 258 10.88 -4.48 15.33
N LEU A 259 11.80 -3.58 14.98
CA LEU A 259 11.61 -2.63 13.89
C LEU A 259 11.31 -3.36 12.57
N MET A 260 12.09 -4.39 12.25
CA MET A 260 11.90 -5.22 11.07
C MET A 260 10.52 -5.89 11.06
N ALA A 261 10.07 -6.46 12.19
CA ALA A 261 8.74 -7.06 12.27
C ALA A 261 7.62 -6.03 12.06
N CYS A 262 7.77 -4.82 12.65
CA CYS A 262 6.82 -3.72 12.47
C CYS A 262 6.77 -3.19 11.02
N LEU A 263 7.80 -3.45 10.21
CA LEU A 263 7.85 -3.07 8.80
C LEU A 263 7.36 -4.18 7.86
N LEU A 264 7.55 -5.46 8.24
CA LEU A 264 7.24 -6.60 7.39
C LEU A 264 5.83 -7.17 7.58
N PHE A 265 5.20 -6.91 8.73
CA PHE A 265 3.93 -7.53 9.08
C PHE A 265 2.87 -6.50 9.47
N GLU A 266 1.66 -6.71 8.94
CA GLU A 266 0.48 -5.90 9.27
C GLU A 266 0.06 -6.03 10.74
N ARG A 267 0.53 -7.07 11.44
CA ARG A 267 0.26 -7.26 12.86
C ARG A 267 1.49 -7.76 13.57
N VAL A 268 1.83 -7.12 14.68
CA VAL A 268 2.88 -7.55 15.60
C VAL A 268 2.30 -7.60 17.01
N GLY A 269 2.53 -8.71 17.71
CA GLY A 269 2.12 -8.88 19.09
C GLY A 269 3.19 -8.32 20.03
N LEU A 270 2.78 -7.55 21.03
CA LEU A 270 3.64 -7.13 22.13
C LEU A 270 3.16 -7.78 23.43
N ALA A 271 4.07 -8.50 24.07
CA ALA A 271 3.93 -9.04 25.41
C ALA A 271 4.98 -8.36 26.30
N GLY A 272 4.61 -8.11 27.55
CA GLY A 272 5.53 -7.65 28.58
C GLY A 272 5.22 -8.36 29.89
N ASP A 273 5.97 -8.06 30.94
CA ASP A 273 5.81 -8.70 32.25
C ASP A 273 4.40 -8.52 32.83
N ASN A 274 3.72 -7.45 32.41
CA ASN A 274 2.29 -7.25 32.60
C ASN A 274 1.69 -6.44 31.42
N LEU A 275 0.36 -6.33 31.40
CA LEU A 275 -0.36 -5.62 30.33
C LEU A 275 -0.01 -4.12 30.29
N SER A 276 0.24 -3.50 31.44
CA SER A 276 0.61 -2.09 31.51
C SER A 276 1.95 -1.84 30.83
N ASP A 277 2.91 -2.74 31.03
CA ASP A 277 4.23 -2.67 30.41
C ASP A 277 4.14 -2.89 28.89
N ALA A 278 3.34 -3.87 28.44
CA ALA A 278 3.07 -4.08 27.02
C ALA A 278 2.41 -2.85 26.37
N TYR A 279 1.44 -2.24 27.06
CA TYR A 279 0.77 -1.03 26.59
C TYR A 279 1.74 0.15 26.52
N PHE A 280 2.57 0.33 27.55
CA PHE A 280 3.56 1.41 27.60
C PHE A 280 4.61 1.27 26.50
N ALA A 281 5.12 0.06 26.26
CA ALA A 281 6.03 -0.22 25.14
C ALA A 281 5.39 0.14 23.79
N ALA A 282 4.10 -0.20 23.60
CA ALA A 282 3.39 0.15 22.39
C ALA A 282 3.19 1.65 22.23
N GLN A 283 2.97 2.40 23.32
CA GLN A 283 2.91 3.86 23.28
C GLN A 283 4.27 4.47 22.88
N THR A 284 5.37 3.99 23.46
CA THR A 284 6.73 4.42 23.07
C THR A 284 6.97 4.18 21.57
N LEU A 285 6.53 3.04 21.05
CA LEU A 285 6.62 2.75 19.61
C LEU A 285 5.69 3.63 18.77
N LEU A 286 4.47 3.95 19.22
CA LEU A 286 3.56 4.85 18.50
C LEU A 286 4.12 6.26 18.34
N GLU A 287 4.87 6.75 19.35
CA GLU A 287 5.52 8.06 19.26
C GLU A 287 6.58 8.09 18.15
N LEU A 288 7.31 6.99 17.95
CA LEU A 288 8.25 6.82 16.84
C LEU A 288 7.56 6.52 15.51
N PHE A 289 6.44 5.80 15.57
CA PHE A 289 5.69 5.27 14.43
C PHE A 289 4.23 5.73 14.48
N PRO A 290 3.94 7.01 14.15
CA PRO A 290 2.59 7.55 14.24
C PRO A 290 1.58 6.88 13.30
N SER A 291 2.05 6.10 12.31
CA SER A 291 1.23 5.31 11.40
C SER A 291 0.80 3.95 11.95
N LEU A 292 1.32 3.51 13.10
CA LEU A 292 0.86 2.27 13.74
C LEU A 292 -0.45 2.51 14.47
N ALA A 293 -1.30 1.49 14.53
CA ALA A 293 -2.47 1.48 15.41
C ALA A 293 -2.24 0.52 16.58
N VAL A 294 -2.60 0.91 17.81
CA VAL A 294 -2.57 0.01 18.96
C VAL A 294 -3.96 -0.55 19.22
N THR A 295 -4.05 -1.87 19.32
CA THR A 295 -5.28 -2.56 19.73
C THR A 295 -5.03 -3.36 20.99
N LEU A 296 -5.84 -3.11 22.00
CA LEU A 296 -6.00 -4.03 23.14
C LEU A 296 -6.71 -5.27 22.61
N GLY A 297 -6.20 -6.46 22.96
CA GLY A 297 -6.66 -7.75 22.47
C GLY A 297 -8.13 -7.82 22.03
N HIS A 298 -8.32 -8.28 20.79
CA HIS A 298 -9.56 -8.82 20.21
C HIS A 298 -10.65 -7.88 19.71
N LYS A 299 -10.49 -6.57 19.74
CA LYS A 299 -11.41 -5.67 19.01
C LYS A 299 -10.66 -4.83 17.98
N SER A 300 -10.77 -5.22 16.71
CA SER A 300 -10.51 -4.31 15.58
C SER A 300 -11.82 -4.14 14.80
N ASN A 301 -12.56 -3.07 15.08
CA ASN A 301 -13.57 -2.56 14.17
C ASN A 301 -12.89 -1.40 13.41
N GLY A 302 -12.30 -1.70 12.26
CA GLY A 302 -11.58 -0.71 11.45
C GLY A 302 -10.46 -1.34 10.62
N SER A 303 -10.29 -0.83 9.41
CA SER A 303 -9.29 -1.17 8.38
C SER A 303 -7.87 -1.11 8.93
N PRO A 304 -6.96 -2.07 8.59
CA PRO A 304 -5.63 -2.12 9.19
C PRO A 304 -4.62 -1.32 8.35
N GLN A 305 -4.09 -0.24 8.92
CA GLN A 305 -2.68 0.08 8.76
C GLN A 305 -1.96 -0.55 9.96
N HIS A 306 -0.84 -1.24 9.71
CA HIS A 306 0.06 -1.91 10.68
C HIS A 306 -0.33 -1.79 12.16
N VAL A 307 -0.73 -2.90 12.77
CA VAL A 307 -1.37 -2.93 14.09
C VAL A 307 -0.47 -3.60 15.13
N LEU A 308 -0.16 -2.88 16.20
CA LEU A 308 0.38 -3.44 17.44
C LEU A 308 -0.75 -4.06 18.25
N SER A 309 -0.68 -5.38 18.45
CA SER A 309 -1.64 -6.14 19.25
C SER A 309 -1.08 -6.37 20.64
N LEU A 310 -1.73 -5.81 21.65
CA LEU A 310 -1.35 -6.00 23.04
C LEU A 310 -1.87 -7.32 23.55
N LEU A 311 -0.96 -8.18 24.02
CA LEU A 311 -1.29 -9.51 24.52
C LEU A 311 -1.25 -9.54 26.04
N VAL A 312 -2.35 -10.01 26.63
CA VAL A 312 -2.37 -10.57 27.97
C VAL A 312 -2.08 -12.06 27.81
N GLU A 313 -1.28 -12.66 28.68
CA GLU A 313 -0.97 -14.11 28.65
C GLU A 313 -2.21 -15.03 28.72
N GLU A 314 -3.43 -14.49 28.83
CA GLU A 314 -4.66 -15.25 28.95
C GLU A 314 -5.45 -15.35 27.63
N GLY A 315 -5.00 -16.23 26.74
CA GLY A 315 -5.79 -17.23 25.99
C GLY A 315 -7.00 -16.85 25.10
N LYS A 316 -7.53 -15.61 25.10
CA LYS A 316 -8.79 -15.28 24.42
C LYS A 316 -8.61 -14.76 22.99
N GLY A 317 -7.77 -15.42 22.20
CA GLY A 317 -7.48 -15.01 20.82
C GLY A 317 -7.15 -16.11 19.82
N LYS A 318 -7.12 -17.35 20.31
CA LYS A 318 -6.53 -18.50 19.61
C LYS A 318 -7.09 -18.69 18.21
N LYS A 319 -8.41 -18.52 18.00
CA LYS A 319 -9.04 -18.69 16.69
C LYS A 319 -8.53 -17.71 15.62
N ARG A 320 -8.32 -16.43 15.98
CA ARG A 320 -7.83 -15.42 15.03
C ARG A 320 -6.33 -15.61 14.76
N TYR A 321 -5.58 -15.93 15.81
CA TYR A 321 -4.16 -16.24 15.70
C TYR A 321 -3.90 -17.48 14.84
N PHE A 322 -4.71 -18.55 14.97
CA PHE A 322 -4.57 -19.73 14.10
C PHE A 322 -5.01 -19.48 12.66
N LYS A 323 -5.93 -18.54 12.42
CA LYS A 323 -6.36 -18.18 11.06
C LYS A 323 -5.26 -17.45 10.29
N ASP A 324 -4.56 -16.53 10.95
CA ASP A 324 -3.46 -15.77 10.38
C ASP A 324 -2.46 -15.47 11.51
N PRO A 325 -1.45 -16.33 11.72
CA PRO A 325 -0.45 -16.15 12.77
C PRO A 325 0.33 -14.85 12.59
N TRP A 326 0.80 -14.27 13.69
CA TRP A 326 1.65 -13.08 13.68
C TRP A 326 2.83 -13.24 14.66
N PRO A 327 3.94 -12.52 14.45
CA PRO A 327 5.06 -12.53 15.39
C PRO A 327 4.67 -11.93 16.73
N ILE A 328 5.17 -12.48 17.83
CA ILE A 328 4.95 -11.97 19.19
C ILE A 328 6.30 -11.69 19.85
N PHE A 329 6.55 -10.43 20.20
CA PHE A 329 7.75 -9.98 20.88
C PHE A 329 7.48 -9.82 22.38
N HIS A 330 8.36 -10.37 23.20
CA HIS A 330 8.34 -10.19 24.64
C HIS A 330 9.36 -9.10 25.02
N ILE A 331 8.88 -7.97 25.54
CA ILE A 331 9.70 -6.84 25.98
C ILE A 331 9.73 -6.88 27.50
N LYS A 332 10.90 -7.15 28.10
CA LYS A 332 11.07 -7.21 29.55
C LYS A 332 11.15 -5.81 30.14
N SER A 333 10.64 -5.63 31.35
CA SER A 333 10.82 -4.38 32.09
C SER A 333 12.21 -4.36 32.73
N GLY A 334 12.92 -3.25 32.55
CA GLY A 334 14.22 -3.02 33.15
C GLY A 334 14.13 -2.49 34.59
N THR A 335 15.29 -2.29 35.21
CA THR A 335 15.38 -1.73 36.56
C THR A 335 15.55 -0.21 36.50
N GLY A 336 14.70 0.56 37.18
CA GLY A 336 14.87 2.01 37.32
C GLY A 336 13.56 2.80 37.22
N ILE A 337 13.68 4.13 37.20
CA ILE A 337 12.53 5.03 36.96
C ILE A 337 12.46 5.30 35.45
N PRO A 338 11.35 4.97 34.77
CA PRO A 338 11.20 5.23 33.34
C PRO A 338 11.20 6.74 33.08
N GLN A 339 11.98 7.17 32.10
CA GLN A 339 11.93 8.54 31.60
C GLN A 339 10.99 8.58 30.41
N MET A 340 10.10 9.58 30.36
CA MET A 340 9.29 9.80 29.18
C MET A 340 10.19 10.29 28.05
N PRO A 341 10.14 9.66 26.85
CA PRO A 341 10.85 10.15 25.68
C PRO A 341 10.53 11.63 25.46
N ARG A 342 11.56 12.47 25.32
CA ARG A 342 11.39 13.87 24.95
C ARG A 342 11.64 13.98 23.45
N GLU A 343 10.58 14.24 22.68
CA GLU A 343 10.58 14.58 21.26
C GLU A 343 11.60 13.79 20.41
N GLY A 344 11.23 12.55 20.07
CA GLY A 344 11.94 11.77 19.04
C GLY A 344 11.57 12.24 17.63
N LYS A 345 12.51 12.17 16.69
CA LYS A 345 12.19 12.31 15.26
C LYS A 345 11.32 11.12 14.85
N THR A 346 10.20 11.38 14.21
CA THR A 346 9.32 10.32 13.69
C THR A 346 10.04 9.56 12.57
N LEU A 347 9.93 8.23 12.58
CA LEU A 347 10.55 7.39 11.57
C LEU A 347 9.64 7.26 10.35
N ASN A 348 10.22 7.39 9.15
CA ASN A 348 9.48 7.20 7.91
C ASN A 348 9.39 5.70 7.56
N MET A 349 8.33 5.06 8.05
CA MET A 349 8.10 3.63 7.87
C MET A 349 8.03 3.21 6.39
N LYS A 350 7.52 4.07 5.49
CA LYS A 350 7.45 3.76 4.06
C LYS A 350 8.84 3.59 3.45
N VAL A 351 9.74 4.52 3.74
CA VAL A 351 11.13 4.47 3.26
C VAL A 351 11.87 3.26 3.83
N LEU A 352 11.69 2.98 5.12
CA LEU A 352 12.30 1.82 5.76
C LEU A 352 11.75 0.49 5.22
N SER A 353 10.45 0.42 4.89
CA SER A 353 9.84 -0.78 4.29
C SER A 353 10.35 -1.03 2.88
N ALA A 354 10.45 0.02 2.05
CA ALA A 354 11.00 -0.09 0.70
C ALA A 354 12.46 -0.57 0.73
N PHE A 355 13.26 -0.01 1.65
CA PHE A 355 14.63 -0.46 1.88
C PHE A 355 14.71 -1.94 2.25
N LEU A 356 13.88 -2.40 3.20
CA LEU A 356 13.86 -3.82 3.60
C LEU A 356 13.43 -4.76 2.46
N GLU A 357 12.47 -4.34 1.63
CA GLU A 357 12.03 -5.13 0.48
C GLU A 357 13.08 -5.23 -0.62
N GLU A 358 13.84 -4.15 -0.84
CA GLU A 358 14.99 -4.14 -1.75
C GLU A 358 16.11 -5.06 -1.24
N GLN A 359 16.45 -4.99 0.05
CA GLN A 359 17.43 -5.89 0.66
C GLN A 359 16.99 -7.36 0.59
N ALA A 360 15.71 -7.65 0.79
CA ALA A 360 15.16 -9.01 0.72
C ALA A 360 15.26 -9.64 -0.68
N LYS A 361 15.24 -8.82 -1.76
CA LYS A 361 15.39 -9.30 -3.15
C LYS A 361 16.83 -9.70 -3.47
N ASN A 362 17.81 -9.11 -2.79
CA ASN A 362 19.24 -9.34 -3.05
C ASN A 362 19.80 -10.59 -2.36
N VAL A 363 19.05 -11.23 -1.45
CA VAL A 363 19.47 -12.45 -0.73
C VAL A 363 19.13 -13.69 -1.55
N GLY A 364 19.87 -13.91 -2.64
CA GLY A 364 19.62 -14.98 -3.62
C GLY A 364 20.15 -16.38 -3.29
N ALA A 365 20.75 -16.62 -2.11
CA ALA A 365 21.58 -17.82 -1.91
C ALA A 365 21.42 -18.54 -0.55
N GLN A 366 20.21 -18.62 0.01
CA GLN A 366 19.99 -19.24 1.35
C GLN A 366 18.82 -20.23 1.42
N GLU A 367 18.31 -20.75 0.29
CA GLU A 367 17.16 -21.67 0.32
C GLU A 367 17.43 -22.96 1.10
N ALA A 368 18.63 -23.54 0.97
CA ALA A 368 19.01 -24.75 1.70
C ALA A 368 19.14 -24.53 3.22
N GLU A 369 19.66 -23.36 3.64
CA GLU A 369 19.76 -22.98 5.05
C GLU A 369 18.38 -22.72 5.65
N LEU A 370 17.51 -22.05 4.88
CA LEU A 370 16.13 -21.81 5.27
C LEU A 370 15.33 -23.11 5.37
N ASP A 371 15.51 -24.07 4.45
CA ASP A 371 14.87 -25.38 4.53
C ASP A 371 15.34 -26.15 5.76
N SER A 372 16.65 -26.15 6.05
CA SER A 372 17.22 -26.75 7.27
C SER A 372 16.66 -26.09 8.54
N LEU A 373 16.55 -24.76 8.55
CA LEU A 373 15.97 -24.00 9.65
C LEU A 373 14.50 -24.36 9.86
N LEU A 374 13.68 -24.34 8.80
CA LEU A 374 12.27 -24.70 8.88
C LEU A 374 12.08 -26.14 9.35
N LEU A 375 12.95 -27.06 8.92
CA LEU A 375 12.94 -28.45 9.40
C LEU A 375 13.23 -28.52 10.90
N SER A 376 14.24 -27.76 11.39
CA SER A 376 14.61 -27.73 12.82
C SER A 376 13.53 -27.12 13.72
N LEU A 377 12.72 -26.20 13.19
CA LEU A 377 11.63 -25.53 13.89
C LEU A 377 10.32 -26.33 13.89
N THR A 378 10.23 -27.34 13.02
CA THR A 378 9.01 -28.12 12.82
C THR A 378 9.00 -29.34 13.73
N ARG A 379 7.96 -29.49 14.57
CA ARG A 379 7.76 -30.71 15.37
C ARG A 379 7.17 -31.82 14.50
N GLN A 380 7.63 -33.06 14.68
CA GLN A 380 7.24 -34.21 13.85
C GLN A 380 5.71 -34.42 13.79
N ASP A 381 5.02 -34.28 14.93
CA ASP A 381 3.56 -34.49 15.01
C ASP A 381 2.74 -33.20 14.78
N HIS A 382 3.40 -32.04 14.71
CA HIS A 382 2.74 -30.73 14.62
C HIS A 382 3.47 -29.83 13.62
N PRO A 383 3.22 -30.01 12.31
CA PRO A 383 3.86 -29.22 11.28
C PRO A 383 3.46 -27.75 11.36
N LEU A 384 4.40 -26.85 11.08
CA LEU A 384 4.13 -25.41 11.01
C LEU A 384 3.22 -25.10 9.79
N PRO A 385 2.18 -24.27 9.95
CA PRO A 385 1.32 -23.83 8.83
C PRO A 385 2.12 -23.15 7.73
N LEU A 386 1.72 -23.34 6.48
CA LEU A 386 2.39 -22.73 5.31
C LEU A 386 2.49 -21.20 5.44
N ARG A 387 1.46 -20.53 5.96
CA ARG A 387 1.46 -19.09 6.20
C ARG A 387 2.56 -18.68 7.18
N LEU A 388 2.71 -19.42 8.29
CA LEU A 388 3.74 -19.17 9.29
C LEU A 388 5.15 -19.44 8.73
N ARG A 389 5.31 -20.51 7.94
CA ARG A 389 6.58 -20.80 7.24
C ARG A 389 6.95 -19.68 6.26
N ALA A 390 5.99 -19.14 5.51
CA ALA A 390 6.22 -18.01 4.61
C ALA A 390 6.61 -16.73 5.37
N GLN A 391 6.00 -16.45 6.52
CA GLN A 391 6.38 -15.33 7.38
C GLN A 391 7.78 -15.48 7.94
N ILE A 392 8.15 -16.68 8.42
CA ILE A 392 9.50 -17.01 8.90
C ILE A 392 10.51 -16.83 7.76
N ALA A 393 10.22 -17.33 6.56
CA ALA A 393 11.08 -17.17 5.40
C ALA A 393 11.30 -15.69 5.04
N ARG A 394 10.22 -14.88 5.04
CA ARG A 394 10.32 -13.43 4.79
C ARG A 394 11.19 -12.74 5.83
N PHE A 395 10.96 -13.02 7.11
CA PHE A 395 11.72 -12.44 8.22
C PHE A 395 13.20 -12.85 8.19
N TYR A 396 13.48 -14.13 7.94
CA TYR A 396 14.83 -14.67 7.87
C TYR A 396 15.64 -14.03 6.74
N ARG A 397 15.06 -13.94 5.53
CA ARG A 397 15.73 -13.31 4.38
C ARG A 397 16.10 -11.86 4.64
N CYS A 398 15.19 -11.09 5.25
CA CYS A 398 15.50 -9.72 5.67
C CYS A 398 16.56 -9.69 6.78
N GLY A 399 16.45 -10.55 7.79
CA GLY A 399 17.39 -10.62 8.91
C GLY A 399 18.82 -10.99 8.50
N CYS A 400 18.96 -11.85 7.50
CA CYS A 400 20.26 -12.23 6.93
C CYS A 400 20.98 -11.09 6.21
N ALA A 401 20.24 -10.05 5.79
CA ALA A 401 20.83 -8.83 5.26
C ALA A 401 21.47 -7.93 6.35
N PHE A 402 21.35 -8.27 7.64
CA PHE A 402 21.90 -7.48 8.75
C PHE A 402 23.00 -8.22 9.52
N GLU A 403 23.87 -7.48 10.23
CA GLU A 403 25.09 -8.01 10.89
C GLU A 403 24.81 -9.07 11.98
N HIS A 404 23.57 -9.19 12.48
CA HIS A 404 23.17 -10.08 13.58
C HIS A 404 22.56 -11.42 13.14
N GLN A 405 23.15 -12.06 12.12
CA GLN A 405 22.61 -13.30 11.53
C GLN A 405 22.44 -14.46 12.55
N HIS A 406 23.36 -14.57 13.53
CA HIS A 406 23.38 -15.67 14.50
C HIS A 406 22.23 -15.58 15.53
N ASP A 407 21.77 -14.37 15.86
CA ASP A 407 20.67 -14.15 16.80
C ASP A 407 19.30 -14.32 16.14
N CYS A 408 19.24 -14.23 14.79
CA CYS A 408 18.01 -14.29 14.03
C CYS A 408 17.29 -15.65 14.18
N VAL A 409 18.03 -16.76 14.21
CA VAL A 409 17.45 -18.11 14.37
C VAL A 409 16.82 -18.31 15.75
N ALA A 410 17.54 -17.92 16.82
CA ALA A 410 17.03 -18.01 18.19
C ALA A 410 15.79 -17.12 18.38
N LEU A 411 15.80 -15.95 17.76
CA LEU A 411 14.69 -15.02 17.80
C LEU A 411 13.47 -15.53 17.00
N ILE A 412 13.68 -16.13 15.83
CA ILE A 412 12.60 -16.76 15.04
C ILE A 412 11.89 -17.83 15.87
N LYS A 413 12.65 -18.66 16.61
CA LYS A 413 12.06 -19.68 17.48
C LYS A 413 11.13 -19.01 18.51
N ARG A 414 11.61 -17.99 19.23
CA ARG A 414 10.89 -17.29 20.30
C ARG A 414 9.69 -16.48 19.81
N VAL A 415 9.79 -15.85 18.65
CA VAL A 415 8.80 -14.87 18.15
C VAL A 415 7.72 -15.49 17.28
N PHE A 416 8.04 -16.56 16.53
CA PHE A 416 7.10 -17.19 15.59
C PHE A 416 6.64 -18.57 16.05
N THR A 417 7.58 -19.44 16.45
CA THR A 417 7.26 -20.85 16.67
C THR A 417 6.77 -21.16 18.08
N GLN A 418 7.43 -20.61 19.09
CA GLN A 418 7.05 -20.78 20.49
C GLN A 418 5.65 -20.22 20.78
N PRO A 419 5.25 -19.04 20.27
CA PRO A 419 3.89 -18.55 20.49
C PRO A 419 2.84 -19.39 19.77
N TYR A 420 3.19 -19.99 18.61
CA TYR A 420 2.33 -20.93 17.91
C TYR A 420 2.12 -22.23 18.68
N TYR A 421 3.19 -22.85 19.18
CA TYR A 421 3.07 -24.06 20.00
C TYR A 421 2.44 -23.78 21.38
N ARG A 422 2.71 -22.63 21.99
CA ARG A 422 2.02 -22.15 23.21
C ARG A 422 0.52 -21.99 22.96
N ALA A 423 0.12 -21.39 21.83
CA ALA A 423 -1.29 -21.29 21.46
C ALA A 423 -1.94 -22.67 21.31
N LEU A 424 -1.22 -23.66 20.77
CA LEU A 424 -1.65 -25.06 20.67
C LEU A 424 -1.68 -25.79 22.03
N GLY A 425 -1.09 -25.22 23.08
CA GLY A 425 -1.01 -25.85 24.41
C GLY A 425 0.11 -26.90 24.52
N LEU A 426 1.15 -26.78 23.69
CA LEU A 426 2.27 -27.72 23.60
C LEU A 426 3.56 -27.16 24.22
N GLU A 427 3.48 -26.38 25.31
CA GLU A 427 4.69 -25.86 25.97
C GLU A 427 5.53 -27.01 26.55
N GLU A 428 6.82 -27.03 26.24
CA GLU A 428 7.79 -27.88 26.92
C GLU A 428 8.14 -27.23 28.27
N GLU A 429 8.10 -27.99 29.37
CA GLU A 429 8.42 -27.50 30.73
C GLU A 429 9.84 -26.91 30.85
N GLU A 430 10.77 -27.26 29.95
CA GLU A 430 12.13 -26.72 29.93
C GLU A 430 12.19 -25.23 29.55
N ASP A 431 11.25 -24.73 28.70
CA ASP A 431 11.23 -23.32 28.28
C ASP A 431 10.59 -22.39 29.34
N ALA A 432 9.81 -22.93 30.27
CA ALA A 432 9.24 -22.18 31.40
C ALA A 432 10.30 -21.86 32.48
N GLN A 433 11.34 -22.71 32.61
CA GLN A 433 12.46 -22.47 33.53
C GLN A 433 13.52 -21.54 32.96
N ALA A 434 13.64 -21.46 31.63
CA ALA A 434 14.50 -20.47 30.97
C ALA A 434 14.01 -19.01 31.10
N GLN A 435 12.75 -18.79 31.52
CA GLN A 435 12.25 -17.46 31.90
C GLN A 435 12.91 -16.89 33.17
N TRP A 436 13.66 -17.70 33.94
CA TRP A 436 14.29 -17.31 35.21
C TRP A 436 15.83 -17.34 35.21
N ALA A 437 16.46 -17.63 34.07
CA ALA A 437 17.91 -17.65 33.96
C ALA A 437 18.35 -16.83 32.74
N TYR A 438 18.48 -15.52 32.95
CA TYR A 438 19.65 -14.69 32.68
C TYR A 438 19.27 -13.23 32.93
#